data_AF-M0J450-F1
#
_entry.id   AF-M0J450-F1
#
_cell.length_a   1.000
_cell.length_b   1.000
_cell.length_c   1.000
_cell.angle_alpha   90.00
_cell.angle_beta   90.00
_cell.angle_gamma   90.00
#
_symmetry.space_group_name_H-M   'P 1'
#
loop_
_entity.id
_entity.type
_entity.pdbx_description
1 polymer ?
#
loop_
_entity_poly.entity_id
_entity_poly.type
_entity_poly.pdbx_seq_one_letter_code
_entity_poly.pdbx_strand_id
1 'polypeptide(L)'
;MLEGILLLRTGEHYLGLYTPIALWMIFYAIVWTCFTIGLSATFSTQYRVLAALAVTYLSLSTLVDIWGALVQPVFALLFTGSTSTDAYATLGTASGPLWVRYAGRVNPIQTFQSSGRWITSLVDPTTQITNTLPNVFGICILVVFGAGPMLLGYYRFQRADLG
;
A
#
# COMPACT_ATOMS: atom_id res chain seq x y z
N MET A 1 5.81 -27.54 33.46
CA MET A 1 6.79 -26.46 33.72
C MET A 1 7.81 -26.28 32.59
N LEU A 2 8.11 -27.28 31.74
CA LEU A 2 9.02 -27.12 30.59
C LEU A 2 8.43 -26.31 29.41
N GLU A 3 7.11 -26.37 29.18
CA GLU A 3 6.47 -25.65 28.05
C GLU A 3 6.47 -24.13 28.21
N GLY A 4 6.35 -23.61 29.45
CA GLY A 4 6.42 -22.17 29.73
C GLY A 4 7.81 -21.58 29.50
N ILE A 5 8.87 -22.37 29.69
CA ILE A 5 10.25 -21.94 29.47
C ILE A 5 10.60 -22.00 27.97
N LEU A 6 10.03 -22.94 27.21
CA LEU A 6 10.14 -22.98 25.75
C LEU A 6 9.41 -21.81 25.09
N LEU A 7 8.26 -21.37 25.62
CA LEU A 7 7.57 -20.17 25.15
C LEU A 7 8.32 -18.87 25.50
N LEU A 8 9.07 -18.82 26.59
CA LEU A 8 9.93 -17.67 26.90
C LEU A 8 11.21 -17.67 26.03
N ARG A 9 11.75 -18.85 25.69
CA ARG A 9 12.96 -18.99 24.86
C ARG A 9 12.69 -18.88 23.36
N THR A 10 11.52 -19.28 22.89
CA THR A 10 11.07 -19.09 21.49
C THR A 10 10.24 -17.82 21.32
N GLY A 11 9.61 -17.32 22.39
CA GLY A 11 8.75 -16.13 22.39
C GLY A 11 9.47 -14.85 21.98
N GLU A 12 10.77 -14.71 22.26
CA GLU A 12 11.53 -13.54 21.80
C GLU A 12 11.63 -13.47 20.27
N HIS A 13 11.77 -14.61 19.58
CA HIS A 13 11.78 -14.66 18.12
C HIS A 13 10.39 -14.37 17.52
N TYR A 14 9.33 -14.89 18.14
CA TYR A 14 7.97 -14.63 17.69
C TYR A 14 7.55 -13.17 17.91
N LEU A 15 7.85 -12.59 19.07
CA LEU A 15 7.57 -11.18 19.37
C LEU A 15 8.29 -10.22 18.41
N GLY A 16 9.52 -10.57 18.00
CA GLY A 16 10.30 -9.84 17.00
C GLY A 16 9.62 -9.76 15.63
N LEU A 17 8.89 -10.81 15.22
CA LEU A 17 8.17 -10.86 13.94
C LEU A 17 6.76 -10.24 14.02
N TYR A 18 6.03 -10.48 15.12
CA TYR A 18 4.64 -10.01 15.25
C TYR A 18 4.55 -8.49 15.46
N THR A 19 5.49 -7.89 16.18
CA THR A 19 5.44 -6.45 16.50
C THR A 19 5.50 -5.56 15.25
N PRO A 20 6.45 -5.77 14.31
CA PRO A 20 6.50 -4.99 13.07
C PRO A 20 5.27 -5.17 12.19
N ILE A 21 4.70 -6.38 12.11
CA ILE A 21 3.47 -6.64 11.34
C ILE A 21 2.28 -5.90 11.97
N ALA A 22 2.14 -5.95 13.29
CA ALA A 22 1.07 -5.26 14.00
C ALA A 22 1.16 -3.74 13.79
N LEU A 23 2.36 -3.15 13.94
CA LEU A 23 2.59 -1.73 13.67
C LEU A 23 2.29 -1.39 12.21
N TRP A 24 2.67 -2.26 11.27
CA TRP A 24 2.36 -2.08 9.85
C TRP A 24 0.85 -2.09 9.57
N MET A 25 0.11 -3.00 10.20
CA MET A 25 -1.36 -3.04 10.10
C MET A 25 -2.02 -1.80 10.68
N ILE A 26 -1.55 -1.32 11.85
CA ILE A 26 -2.05 -0.09 12.46
C ILE A 26 -1.76 1.11 11.55
N PHE A 27 -0.55 1.22 11.02
CA PHE A 27 -0.18 2.26 10.06
C PHE A 27 -1.11 2.24 8.85
N TYR A 28 -1.35 1.07 8.27
CA TYR A 28 -2.23 0.93 7.12
C TYR A 28 -3.69 1.29 7.45
N ALA A 29 -4.18 0.93 8.64
CA ALA A 29 -5.50 1.32 9.11
C ALA A 29 -5.62 2.84 9.28
N ILE A 30 -4.59 3.50 9.79
CA ILE A 30 -4.52 4.97 9.90
C ILE A 30 -4.59 5.60 8.50
N VAL A 31 -3.81 5.12 7.55
CA VAL A 31 -3.82 5.61 6.16
C VAL A 31 -5.22 5.56 5.55
N TRP A 32 -5.92 4.43 5.66
CA TRP A 32 -7.29 4.29 5.15
C TRP A 32 -8.32 5.11 5.92
N THR A 33 -8.11 5.32 7.21
CA THR A 33 -8.95 6.19 8.02
C THR A 33 -8.81 7.65 7.55
N CYS A 34 -7.58 8.14 7.40
CA CYS A 34 -7.31 9.48 6.84
C CYS A 34 -7.91 9.65 5.43
N PHE A 35 -7.75 8.63 4.57
CA PHE A 35 -8.35 8.62 3.24
C PHE A 35 -9.88 8.77 3.30
N THR A 36 -10.54 7.96 4.13
CA THR A 36 -12.01 7.94 4.26
C THR A 36 -12.56 9.25 4.84
N ILE A 37 -11.89 9.79 5.87
CA ILE A 37 -12.23 11.09 6.46
C ILE A 37 -12.05 12.19 5.41
N GLY A 38 -10.94 12.17 4.66
CA GLY A 38 -10.66 13.15 3.61
C GLY A 38 -11.71 13.15 2.50
N LEU A 39 -12.12 11.98 2.00
CA LEU A 39 -13.21 11.88 1.04
C LEU A 39 -14.53 12.39 1.62
N SER A 40 -14.83 12.08 2.88
CA SER A 40 -16.05 12.52 3.55
C SER A 40 -16.12 14.05 3.68
N ALA A 41 -14.98 14.70 3.98
CA ALA A 41 -14.88 16.16 3.98
C ALA A 41 -14.93 16.76 2.56
N THR A 42 -14.51 15.99 1.55
CA THR A 42 -14.45 16.48 0.17
C THR A 42 -15.81 16.45 -0.51
N PHE A 43 -16.71 15.51 -0.21
CA PHE A 43 -18.02 15.41 -0.87
C PHE A 43 -19.16 15.92 0.00
N SER A 44 -20.13 16.59 -0.64
CA SER A 44 -21.29 17.17 0.05
C SER A 44 -22.42 16.17 0.34
N THR A 45 -22.37 14.95 -0.21
CA THR A 45 -23.43 13.95 -0.02
C THR A 45 -22.87 12.58 0.32
N GLN A 46 -23.57 11.85 1.20
CA GLN A 46 -23.19 10.51 1.65
C GLN A 46 -23.06 9.51 0.48
N TYR A 47 -24.00 9.55 -0.48
CA TYR A 47 -23.97 8.67 -1.66
C TYR A 47 -22.72 8.89 -2.52
N ARG A 48 -22.23 10.14 -2.65
CA ARG A 48 -21.00 10.42 -3.41
C ARG A 48 -19.76 9.87 -2.70
N VAL A 49 -19.73 9.93 -1.37
CA VAL A 49 -18.65 9.32 -0.57
C VAL A 49 -18.64 7.81 -0.76
N LEU A 50 -19.79 7.14 -0.63
CA LEU A 50 -19.91 5.70 -0.83
C LEU A 50 -19.51 5.28 -2.24
N ALA A 51 -19.96 6.01 -3.26
CA ALA A 51 -19.56 5.76 -4.64
C ALA A 51 -18.05 5.93 -4.84
N ALA A 52 -17.45 6.99 -4.29
CA ALA A 52 -16.00 7.21 -4.38
C ALA A 52 -15.19 6.11 -3.68
N LEU A 53 -15.63 5.66 -2.50
CA LEU A 53 -15.01 4.53 -1.78
C LEU A 53 -15.13 3.23 -2.57
N ALA A 54 -16.31 2.93 -3.12
CA ALA A 54 -16.54 1.74 -3.93
C ALA A 54 -15.68 1.74 -5.20
N VAL A 55 -15.65 2.85 -5.94
CA VAL A 55 -14.81 3.00 -7.13
C VAL A 55 -13.33 2.86 -6.78
N THR A 56 -12.88 3.50 -5.70
CA THR A 56 -11.48 3.38 -5.24
C THR A 56 -11.14 1.94 -4.91
N TYR A 57 -11.99 1.27 -4.11
CA TYR A 57 -11.78 -0.12 -3.73
C TYR A 57 -11.73 -1.02 -4.96
N LEU A 58 -12.70 -0.94 -5.86
CA LEU A 58 -12.75 -1.77 -7.07
C LEU A 58 -11.54 -1.51 -7.99
N SER A 59 -11.13 -0.26 -8.15
CA SER A 59 -10.01 0.12 -9.01
C SER A 59 -8.67 -0.39 -8.48
N LEU A 60 -8.49 -0.39 -7.16
CA LEU A 60 -7.26 -0.82 -6.51
C LEU A 60 -7.25 -2.33 -6.20
N SER A 61 -8.42 -2.95 -6.11
CA SER A 61 -8.60 -4.34 -5.71
C SER A 61 -7.93 -5.29 -6.68
N THR A 62 -7.22 -6.26 -6.11
CA THR A 62 -6.61 -7.37 -6.85
C THR A 62 -7.63 -8.45 -7.24
N LEU A 63 -8.89 -8.36 -6.77
CA LEU A 63 -9.93 -9.35 -7.08
C LEU A 63 -10.51 -9.18 -8.48
N VAL A 64 -10.76 -7.93 -8.89
CA VAL A 64 -11.30 -7.59 -10.22
C VAL A 64 -10.17 -7.23 -11.20
N ASP A 65 -8.97 -6.98 -10.67
CA ASP A 65 -7.75 -6.63 -11.41
C ASP A 65 -7.92 -5.50 -12.44
N ILE A 66 -8.76 -4.52 -12.12
CA ILE A 66 -8.94 -3.31 -12.94
C ILE A 66 -7.60 -2.57 -13.09
N TRP A 67 -6.80 -2.57 -12.04
CA TRP A 67 -5.45 -2.02 -12.05
C TRP A 67 -4.56 -2.72 -13.10
N GLY A 68 -4.59 -4.05 -13.13
CA GLY A 68 -3.89 -4.86 -14.13
C GLY A 68 -4.35 -4.58 -15.55
N ALA A 69 -5.66 -4.45 -15.75
CA ALA A 69 -6.23 -4.24 -17.07
C ALA A 69 -6.03 -2.81 -17.62
N LEU A 70 -6.04 -1.78 -16.77
CA LEU A 70 -6.06 -0.39 -17.23
C LEU A 70 -4.75 0.35 -16.95
N VAL A 71 -4.15 0.14 -15.78
CA VAL A 71 -3.03 0.96 -15.33
C VAL A 71 -1.68 0.36 -15.74
N GLN A 72 -1.53 -0.96 -15.66
CA GLN A 72 -0.29 -1.62 -16.08
C GLN A 72 0.04 -1.43 -17.57
N PRO A 73 -0.91 -1.51 -18.53
CA PRO A 73 -0.60 -1.28 -19.95
C PRO A 73 -0.19 0.16 -20.24
N VAL A 74 -0.73 1.14 -19.51
CA VAL A 74 -0.32 2.55 -19.63
C VAL A 74 1.13 2.72 -19.21
N PHE A 75 1.52 2.16 -18.06
CA PHE A 75 2.92 2.18 -17.62
C PHE A 75 3.82 1.41 -18.59
N ALA A 76 3.40 0.23 -19.05
CA ALA A 76 4.15 -0.53 -20.05
C ALA A 76 4.38 0.29 -21.32
N LEU A 77 3.35 0.97 -21.82
CA LEU A 77 3.45 1.83 -23.00
C LEU A 77 4.45 2.97 -22.79
N LEU A 78 4.41 3.63 -21.63
CA LEU A 78 5.31 4.74 -21.29
C LEU A 78 6.79 4.31 -21.21
N PHE A 79 7.07 3.11 -20.70
CA PHE A 79 8.44 2.65 -20.48
C PHE A 79 9.01 1.79 -21.61
N THR A 80 8.16 1.09 -22.37
CA THR A 80 8.59 0.09 -23.37
C THR A 80 8.07 0.38 -24.78
N GLY A 81 7.12 1.32 -24.93
CA GLY A 81 6.44 1.57 -26.20
C GLY A 81 5.41 0.50 -26.59
N SER A 82 5.15 -0.48 -25.72
CA SER A 82 4.20 -1.58 -25.94
C SER A 82 3.20 -1.68 -24.80
N THR A 83 1.99 -2.14 -25.09
CA THR A 83 0.96 -2.43 -24.08
C THR A 83 1.09 -3.83 -23.48
N SER A 84 2.12 -4.62 -23.86
CA SER A 84 2.37 -5.92 -23.23
C SER A 84 2.71 -5.74 -21.75
N THR A 85 2.01 -6.51 -20.91
CA THR A 85 2.21 -6.55 -19.46
C THR A 85 3.03 -7.77 -19.02
N ASP A 86 3.71 -8.47 -19.93
CA ASP A 86 4.51 -9.67 -19.58
C ASP A 86 5.57 -9.37 -18.51
N ALA A 87 6.14 -8.17 -18.53
CA ALA A 87 7.09 -7.71 -17.52
C ALA A 87 6.48 -7.68 -16.10
N TYR A 88 5.16 -7.49 -15.98
CA TYR A 88 4.42 -7.50 -14.71
C TYR A 88 4.26 -8.91 -14.13
N ALA A 89 4.45 -9.99 -14.91
CA ALA A 89 4.45 -11.36 -14.37
C ALA A 89 5.58 -11.58 -13.35
N THR A 90 6.62 -10.74 -13.39
CA THR A 90 7.76 -10.77 -12.46
C THR A 90 7.61 -9.81 -11.28
N LEU A 91 6.42 -9.23 -11.06
CA LEU A 91 6.22 -8.31 -9.95
C LEU A 91 6.48 -8.97 -8.60
N GLY A 92 7.45 -8.41 -7.87
CA GLY A 92 7.88 -8.92 -6.58
C GLY A 92 9.13 -9.80 -6.64
N THR A 93 9.64 -10.14 -7.83
CA THR A 93 10.98 -10.73 -7.95
C THR A 93 12.02 -9.61 -8.00
N ALA A 94 13.18 -9.84 -7.39
CA ALA A 94 14.31 -8.90 -7.48
C ALA A 94 14.88 -8.79 -8.90
N SER A 95 14.56 -9.76 -9.78
CA SER A 95 15.00 -9.89 -11.16
C SER A 95 14.15 -9.15 -12.20
N GLY A 96 12.97 -8.65 -11.82
CA GLY A 96 12.11 -7.88 -12.73
C GLY A 96 12.68 -6.49 -13.07
N PRO A 97 12.30 -5.90 -14.22
CA PRO A 97 12.72 -4.55 -14.60
C PRO A 97 12.40 -3.52 -13.50
N LEU A 98 13.33 -2.58 -13.26
CA LEU A 98 13.22 -1.63 -12.16
C LEU A 98 11.92 -0.82 -12.21
N TRP A 99 11.53 -0.34 -13.40
CA TRP A 99 10.32 0.47 -13.58
C TRP A 99 9.05 -0.29 -13.16
N VAL A 100 8.95 -1.59 -13.43
CA VAL A 100 7.81 -2.45 -13.02
C VAL A 100 7.73 -2.50 -11.49
N ARG A 101 8.88 -2.63 -10.82
CA ARG A 101 8.98 -2.69 -9.36
C ARG A 101 8.52 -1.39 -8.69
N TYR A 102 8.64 -0.23 -9.35
CA TYR A 102 8.08 1.05 -8.88
C TYR A 102 6.61 1.22 -9.28
N ALA A 103 6.24 0.86 -10.51
CA ALA A 103 4.86 0.98 -10.99
C ALA A 103 3.87 0.17 -10.13
N GLY A 104 4.25 -1.04 -9.72
CA GLY A 104 3.43 -1.84 -8.79
C GLY A 104 3.31 -1.25 -7.38
N ARG A 105 4.13 -0.25 -7.02
CA ARG A 105 4.08 0.42 -5.72
C ARG A 105 3.13 1.61 -5.68
N VAL A 106 2.65 2.02 -6.86
CA VAL A 106 1.65 3.07 -6.98
C VAL A 106 0.29 2.59 -6.47
N ASN A 107 0.01 1.28 -6.56
CA ASN A 107 -1.21 0.69 -5.99
C ASN A 107 -1.04 0.50 -4.46
N PRO A 108 -1.82 1.19 -3.61
CA PRO A 108 -1.76 1.08 -2.14
C PRO A 108 -1.90 -0.35 -1.60
N ILE A 109 -2.75 -1.19 -2.21
CA ILE A 109 -3.00 -2.57 -1.77
C ILE A 109 -1.80 -3.45 -2.06
N GLN A 110 -1.24 -3.36 -3.28
CA GLN A 110 -0.04 -4.11 -3.65
C GLN A 110 1.18 -3.67 -2.81
N THR A 111 1.28 -2.36 -2.53
CA THR A 111 2.29 -1.81 -1.63
C THR A 111 2.15 -2.33 -0.22
N PHE A 112 0.92 -2.42 0.33
CA PHE A 112 0.70 -2.99 1.65
C PHE A 112 1.23 -4.42 1.77
N GLN A 113 0.87 -5.27 0.82
CA GLN A 113 1.31 -6.67 0.79
C GLN A 113 2.83 -6.79 0.64
N SER A 114 3.39 -6.06 -0.32
CA SER A 114 4.80 -6.20 -0.68
C SER A 114 5.73 -5.55 0.34
N SER A 115 5.33 -4.41 0.93
CA SER A 115 6.11 -3.76 1.99
C SER A 115 5.94 -4.49 3.32
N GLY A 116 4.80 -5.14 3.57
CA GLY A 116 4.64 -6.02 4.72
C GLY A 116 5.64 -7.18 4.72
N ARG A 117 5.80 -7.86 3.57
CA ARG A 117 6.83 -8.90 3.38
C ARG A 117 8.25 -8.37 3.57
N TRP A 118 8.50 -7.14 3.12
CA TRP A 118 9.80 -6.51 3.32
C TRP A 118 10.06 -6.18 4.80
N ILE A 119 9.09 -5.61 5.51
CA ILE A 119 9.19 -5.31 6.94
C ILE A 119 9.48 -6.58 7.74
N THR A 120 8.82 -7.71 7.42
CA THR A 120 9.12 -9.00 8.06
C THR A 120 10.52 -9.49 7.75
N SER A 121 11.04 -9.25 6.54
CA SER A 121 12.42 -9.61 6.19
C SER A 121 13.48 -8.79 6.92
N LEU A 122 13.12 -7.63 7.50
CA LEU A 122 14.07 -6.80 8.26
C LEU A 122 14.36 -7.37 9.65
N VAL A 123 13.45 -8.17 10.20
CA VAL A 123 13.55 -8.75 11.54
C VAL A 123 13.81 -10.26 11.52
N ASP A 124 13.67 -10.89 10.35
CA ASP A 124 14.04 -12.28 10.13
C ASP A 124 15.51 -12.37 9.65
N PRO A 125 16.43 -12.89 10.48
CA PRO A 125 17.85 -12.98 10.13
C PRO A 125 18.14 -13.97 8.99
N THR A 126 17.18 -14.82 8.62
CA THR A 126 17.35 -15.84 7.57
C THR A 126 16.97 -15.34 6.18
N THR A 127 16.28 -14.18 6.10
CA THR A 127 15.75 -13.66 4.84
C THR A 127 16.65 -12.57 4.27
N GLN A 128 16.97 -12.67 2.98
CA GLN A 128 17.74 -11.63 2.28
C GLN A 128 16.88 -10.38 2.07
N ILE A 129 17.35 -9.23 2.57
CA ILE A 129 16.72 -7.93 2.33
C ILE A 129 16.93 -7.55 0.87
N THR A 130 15.82 -7.44 0.13
CA THR A 130 15.80 -7.00 -1.26
C THR A 130 14.75 -5.92 -1.46
N ASN A 131 14.78 -5.22 -2.61
CA ASN A 131 13.76 -4.25 -3.00
C ASN A 131 13.59 -3.03 -2.08
N THR A 132 14.60 -2.67 -1.28
CA THR A 132 14.54 -1.56 -0.30
C THR A 132 14.01 -0.25 -0.91
N LEU A 133 14.59 0.24 -2.01
CA LEU A 133 14.18 1.51 -2.61
C LEU A 133 12.73 1.51 -3.13
N PRO A 134 12.27 0.49 -3.90
CA PRO A 134 10.85 0.36 -4.24
C PRO A 134 9.92 0.29 -3.03
N ASN A 135 10.31 -0.38 -1.93
CA ASN A 135 9.48 -0.44 -0.73
C ASN A 135 9.35 0.92 -0.05
N VAL A 136 10.47 1.67 0.09
CA VAL A 136 10.45 3.04 0.65
C VAL A 136 9.57 3.95 -0.20
N PHE A 137 9.71 3.88 -1.53
CA PHE A 137 8.85 4.62 -2.45
C PHE A 137 7.36 4.26 -2.26
N GLY A 138 7.03 2.98 -2.15
CA GLY A 138 5.66 2.55 -1.88
C GLY A 138 5.11 3.11 -0.56
N ILE A 139 5.91 3.11 0.51
CA ILE A 139 5.51 3.72 1.78
C ILE A 139 5.22 5.23 1.60
N CYS A 140 6.05 5.96 0.86
CA CYS A 140 5.77 7.36 0.53
C CYS A 140 4.45 7.51 -0.24
N ILE A 141 4.17 6.63 -1.21
CA ILE A 141 2.89 6.62 -1.93
C ILE A 141 1.72 6.37 -0.98
N LEU A 142 1.84 5.45 -0.01
CA LEU A 142 0.79 5.21 1.00
C LEU A 142 0.52 6.45 1.85
N VAL A 143 1.58 7.16 2.27
CA VAL A 143 1.44 8.42 3.00
C VAL A 143 0.71 9.46 2.14
N VAL A 144 1.10 9.64 0.88
CA VAL A 144 0.43 10.57 -0.05
C VAL A 144 -1.02 10.15 -0.29
N PHE A 145 -1.29 8.86 -0.40
CA PHE A 145 -2.64 8.32 -0.60
C PHE A 145 -3.56 8.65 0.58
N GLY A 146 -3.09 8.48 1.83
CA GLY A 146 -3.88 8.84 3.01
C GLY A 146 -3.99 10.35 3.23
N ALA A 147 -2.87 11.07 3.11
CA ALA A 147 -2.79 12.50 3.39
C ALA A 147 -3.43 13.36 2.30
N GLY A 148 -3.36 12.94 1.03
CA GLY A 148 -3.83 13.72 -0.11
C GLY A 148 -5.30 14.13 -0.02
N PRO A 149 -6.25 13.17 0.10
CA PRO A 149 -7.67 13.49 0.28
C PRO A 149 -7.96 14.25 1.56
N MET A 150 -7.21 14.00 2.63
CA MET A 150 -7.35 14.72 3.90
C MET A 150 -6.99 16.20 3.73
N LEU A 151 -5.87 16.50 3.05
CA LEU A 151 -5.47 17.87 2.73
C LEU A 151 -6.46 18.54 1.79
N LEU A 152 -6.95 17.84 0.76
CA LEU A 152 -7.98 18.37 -0.16
C LEU A 152 -9.28 18.72 0.58
N GLY A 153 -9.74 17.84 1.47
CA GLY A 153 -10.91 18.08 2.31
C GLY A 153 -10.72 19.28 3.22
N TYR A 154 -9.54 19.41 3.85
CA TYR A 154 -9.18 20.56 4.68
C TYR A 154 -9.21 21.88 3.91
N TYR A 155 -8.59 21.94 2.73
CA TYR A 155 -8.60 23.15 1.90
C TYR A 155 -10.01 23.54 1.43
N ARG A 156 -10.85 22.56 1.10
CA ARG A 156 -12.24 22.81 0.73
C ARG A 156 -13.03 23.38 1.92
N PHE A 157 -12.86 22.81 3.11
CA PHE A 157 -13.51 23.28 4.33
C PHE A 157 -13.14 24.74 4.64
N GLN A 158 -11.84 25.07 4.58
CA GLN A 158 -11.38 26.46 4.78
C GLN A 158 -12.04 27.44 3.80
N ARG A 159 -12.17 27.07 2.52
CA ARG A 159 -12.77 27.96 1.50
C ARG A 159 -14.28 28.14 1.66
N ALA A 160 -14.98 27.16 2.21
CA ALA A 160 -16.43 27.17 2.32
C ALA A 160 -16.93 27.90 3.58
N ASP A 161 -16.22 27.75 4.70
CA ASP A 161 -16.69 28.26 6.01
C ASP A 161 -15.95 29.53 6.49
N LEU A 162 -14.78 29.86 5.94
CA LEU A 162 -13.97 31.02 6.37
C LEU A 162 -13.83 32.10 5.28
N GLY A 163 -14.47 31.92 4.11
CA GLY A 163 -14.39 32.81 2.94
C GLY A 163 -15.67 33.60 2.71
#